data_AF-C5LCH0-F1
#
_entry.id   AF-C5LCH0-F1
#
_cell.length_a   1.000
_cell.length_b   1.000
_cell.length_c   1.000
_cell.angle_alpha   90.00
_cell.angle_beta   90.00
_cell.angle_gamma   90.00
#
_symmetry.space_group_name_H-M   'P 1'
#
loop_
_entity.id
_entity.type
_entity.pdbx_description
1 polymer ?
#
loop_
_entity_poly.entity_id
_entity_poly.type
_entity_poly.pdbx_seq_one_letter_code
_entity_poly.pdbx_strand_id
1 'polypeptide(L)'
;MPAIANLGRLLDSAVLAMITVVLAGAALYCIGLAHHMIVITERNKLGAFGNLVANALPFKGNRFEFNLTHVLLYAILCVLLSLSHHKYLDAQSKRLEKEEKKQQQKGKKNE
;
A
#
# COMPACT_ATOMS: atom_id res chain seq x y z
N MET A 1 -28.40 -17.75 -4.83
CA MET A 1 -26.94 -17.92 -4.65
C MET A 1 -26.29 -16.69 -5.27
N PRO A 2 -25.69 -15.77 -4.52
CA PRO A 2 -25.05 -14.61 -5.11
C PRO A 2 -23.87 -15.08 -5.96
N ALA A 3 -23.84 -14.66 -7.24
CA ALA A 3 -22.73 -14.94 -8.14
C ALA A 3 -21.44 -14.34 -7.56
N ILE A 4 -20.45 -15.18 -7.32
CA ILE A 4 -19.21 -14.86 -6.61
C ILE A 4 -18.33 -13.90 -7.44
N ALA A 5 -18.55 -13.85 -8.76
CA ALA A 5 -17.89 -12.95 -9.67
C ALA A 5 -18.93 -12.16 -10.48
N ASN A 6 -18.98 -10.84 -10.25
CA ASN A 6 -19.68 -9.94 -11.15
C ASN A 6 -18.71 -9.55 -12.28
N LEU A 7 -18.93 -10.09 -13.48
CA LEU A 7 -18.05 -9.85 -14.65
C LEU A 7 -17.86 -8.36 -14.95
N GLY A 8 -18.84 -7.51 -14.66
CA GLY A 8 -18.73 -6.06 -14.86
C GLY A 8 -17.67 -5.38 -13.98
N ARG A 9 -17.34 -5.97 -12.81
CA ARG A 9 -16.30 -5.46 -11.89
C ARG A 9 -14.92 -6.04 -12.17
N LEU A 10 -14.81 -7.07 -13.02
CA LEU A 10 -13.51 -7.68 -13.34
C LEU A 10 -12.62 -6.72 -14.15
N LEU A 11 -13.19 -6.00 -15.11
CA LEU A 11 -12.43 -5.04 -15.91
C LEU A 11 -11.92 -3.87 -15.05
N ASP A 12 -12.76 -3.34 -14.16
CA ASP A 12 -12.39 -2.31 -13.18
C ASP A 12 -11.24 -2.79 -12.27
N SER A 13 -11.34 -4.02 -11.75
CA SER A 13 -10.29 -4.62 -10.92
C SER A 13 -8.98 -4.84 -11.69
N ALA A 14 -9.06 -5.20 -12.97
CA ALA A 14 -7.88 -5.39 -13.83
C ALA A 14 -7.17 -4.07 -14.11
N VAL A 15 -7.92 -2.99 -14.38
CA VAL A 15 -7.36 -1.64 -14.57
C VAL A 15 -6.71 -1.16 -13.28
N LEU A 16 -7.37 -1.34 -12.13
CA LEU A 16 -6.80 -1.00 -10.82
C LEU A 16 -5.50 -1.79 -10.55
N ALA A 17 -5.46 -3.08 -10.86
CA ALA A 17 -4.26 -3.91 -10.71
C ALA A 17 -3.11 -3.40 -11.59
N MET A 18 -3.39 -3.03 -12.84
CA MET A 18 -2.39 -2.48 -13.75
C MET A 18 -1.80 -1.16 -13.21
N ILE A 19 -2.67 -0.24 -12.77
CA ILE A 19 -2.26 1.03 -12.16
C ILE A 19 -1.41 0.78 -10.90
N THR A 20 -1.81 -0.19 -10.08
CA THR A 20 -1.09 -0.56 -8.86
C THR A 20 0.32 -1.06 -9.16
N VAL A 21 0.50 -1.89 -10.20
CA VAL A 21 1.82 -2.36 -10.62
C VAL A 21 2.70 -1.21 -11.10
N VAL A 22 2.15 -0.25 -11.86
CA VAL A 22 2.90 0.93 -12.32
C VAL A 22 3.34 1.81 -11.13
N LEU A 23 2.43 2.10 -10.20
CA LEU A 23 2.73 2.86 -8.98
C LEU A 23 3.74 2.14 -8.09
N ALA A 24 3.59 0.83 -7.91
CA ALA A 24 4.53 -0.03 -7.19
C ALA A 24 5.93 0.04 -7.81
N GLY A 25 6.01 -0.02 -9.15
CA GLY A 25 7.27 0.10 -9.89
C GLY A 25 7.93 1.47 -9.69
N ALA A 26 7.15 2.55 -9.81
CA ALA A 26 7.65 3.91 -9.60
C ALA A 26 8.14 4.12 -8.15
N ALA A 27 7.41 3.61 -7.16
CA ALA A 27 7.80 3.69 -5.76
C ALA A 27 9.11 2.92 -5.48
N LEU A 28 9.23 1.67 -5.98
CA LEU A 28 10.48 0.91 -5.85
C LEU A 28 11.65 1.61 -6.53
N TYR A 29 11.41 2.21 -7.70
CA TYR A 29 12.45 2.91 -8.43
C TYR A 29 12.98 4.11 -7.63
N CYS A 30 12.09 4.92 -7.05
CA CYS A 30 12.47 6.01 -6.15
C CYS A 30 13.25 5.51 -4.92
N ILE A 31 12.82 4.40 -4.30
CA ILE A 31 13.52 3.79 -3.17
C ILE A 31 14.92 3.31 -3.59
N GLY A 32 15.05 2.71 -4.77
CA GLY A 32 16.33 2.29 -5.33
C GLY A 32 17.29 3.46 -5.56
N LEU A 33 16.79 4.57 -6.11
CA LEU A 33 17.57 5.79 -6.29
C LEU A 33 17.99 6.41 -4.95
N ALA A 34 17.08 6.48 -3.98
CA ALA A 34 17.38 6.97 -2.64
C ALA A 34 18.43 6.09 -1.94
N HIS A 35 18.31 4.76 -2.04
CA HIS A 35 19.28 3.81 -1.51
C HIS A 35 20.66 3.98 -2.17
N HIS A 36 20.71 4.10 -3.49
CA HIS A 36 21.94 4.37 -4.23
C HIS A 36 22.59 5.69 -3.75
N MET A 37 21.80 6.76 -3.59
CA MET A 37 22.30 8.05 -3.12
C MET A 37 22.88 7.95 -1.70
N ILE A 38 22.18 7.28 -0.77
CA ILE A 38 22.58 7.19 0.64
C ILE A 38 23.79 6.27 0.84
N VAL A 39 23.80 5.10 0.19
CA VAL A 39 24.80 4.03 0.46
C VAL A 39 26.04 4.14 -0.43
N ILE A 40 25.92 4.75 -1.62
CA ILE A 40 27.00 4.82 -2.61
C ILE A 40 27.53 6.25 -2.73
N THR A 41 26.67 7.24 -2.97
CA THR A 41 27.12 8.63 -3.23
C THR A 41 27.48 9.39 -1.94
N GLU A 42 26.63 9.33 -0.93
CA GLU A 42 26.74 10.14 0.30
C GLU A 42 27.25 9.34 1.51
N ARG A 43 27.82 8.15 1.29
CA ARG A 43 28.31 7.27 2.37
C ARG A 43 29.30 7.97 3.31
N ASN A 44 30.18 8.80 2.74
CA ASN A 44 31.17 9.56 3.50
C ASN A 44 30.56 10.72 4.31
N LYS A 45 29.41 11.24 3.90
CA LYS A 45 28.73 12.37 4.56
C LYS A 45 27.70 11.91 5.60
N LEU A 46 27.04 10.78 5.35
CA LEU A 46 26.03 10.18 6.23
C LEU A 46 26.60 9.15 7.21
N GLY A 47 27.85 8.72 7.02
CA GLY A 47 28.64 7.94 8.00
C GLY A 47 27.88 6.76 8.61
N ALA A 48 27.61 6.83 9.92
CA ALA A 48 26.93 5.79 10.68
C ALA A 48 25.52 5.46 10.15
N PHE A 49 24.79 6.44 9.63
CA PHE A 49 23.46 6.22 9.05
C PHE A 49 23.53 5.40 7.76
N GLY A 50 24.52 5.68 6.91
CA GLY A 50 24.78 4.89 5.69
C GLY A 50 25.17 3.44 6.00
N ASN A 51 25.94 3.22 7.07
CA ASN A 51 26.26 1.87 7.55
C ASN A 51 25.04 1.14 8.14
N LEU A 52 24.16 1.84 8.87
CA LEU A 52 22.95 1.25 9.45
C LEU A 52 21.98 0.81 8.35
N VAL A 53 21.76 1.65 7.34
CA VAL A 53 20.91 1.32 6.18
C VAL A 53 21.50 0.16 5.37
N ALA A 54 22.82 0.14 5.15
CA ALA A 54 23.49 -0.96 4.44
C ALA A 54 23.43 -2.29 5.21
N ASN A 55 23.41 -2.25 6.55
CA ASN A 55 23.28 -3.45 7.38
C ASN A 55 21.82 -3.90 7.57
N ALA A 56 20.87 -2.96 7.60
CA ALA A 56 19.45 -3.25 7.72
C ALA A 56 18.87 -3.86 6.44
N LEU A 57 19.45 -3.52 5.28
CA LEU A 57 19.04 -4.03 3.98
C LEU A 57 20.19 -4.82 3.35
N PRO A 58 20.23 -6.15 3.51
CA PRO A 58 21.32 -6.99 3.01
C PRO A 58 21.22 -7.18 1.48
N PHE A 59 21.33 -6.10 0.71
CA PHE A 59 21.37 -6.16 -0.75
C PHE A 59 22.77 -6.59 -1.20
N LYS A 60 22.84 -7.62 -2.06
CA LYS A 60 24.09 -8.19 -2.55
C LYS A 60 24.92 -7.11 -3.25
N GLY A 61 26.06 -6.76 -2.64
CA GLY A 61 26.95 -5.70 -3.15
C GLY A 61 26.41 -4.28 -3.01
N ASN A 62 25.51 -4.01 -2.05
CA ASN A 62 24.85 -2.71 -1.83
C ASN A 62 24.12 -2.15 -3.06
N ARG A 63 23.79 -3.02 -4.02
CA ARG A 63 23.07 -2.65 -5.23
C ARG A 63 21.63 -3.13 -5.11
N PHE A 64 20.71 -2.19 -5.26
CA PHE A 64 19.29 -2.49 -5.33
C PHE A 64 18.98 -3.04 -6.72
N GLU A 65 18.59 -4.31 -6.81
CA GLU A 65 18.24 -4.95 -8.08
C GLU A 65 16.77 -4.69 -8.44
N PHE A 66 16.55 -3.77 -9.37
CA PHE A 66 15.21 -3.49 -9.87
C PHE A 66 14.84 -4.51 -10.96
N ASN A 67 13.94 -5.45 -10.64
CA ASN A 67 13.43 -6.45 -11.57
C ASN A 67 11.90 -6.52 -11.49
N LEU A 68 11.25 -7.02 -12.55
CA LEU A 68 9.79 -7.15 -12.62
C LEU A 68 9.23 -7.96 -11.44
N THR A 69 9.94 -9.01 -11.01
CA THR A 69 9.58 -9.81 -9.84
C THR A 69 9.49 -8.97 -8.56
N HIS A 70 10.44 -8.07 -8.30
CA HIS A 70 10.40 -7.18 -7.13
C HIS A 70 9.22 -6.22 -7.18
N VAL A 71 8.91 -5.70 -8.37
CA VAL A 71 7.74 -4.83 -8.59
C VAL A 71 6.45 -5.59 -8.31
N LEU A 72 6.32 -6.83 -8.79
CA LEU A 72 5.15 -7.67 -8.55
C LEU A 72 5.00 -8.05 -7.08
N LEU A 73 6.08 -8.49 -6.41
CA LEU A 73 6.04 -8.80 -4.98
C LEU A 73 5.62 -7.59 -4.15
N TYR A 74 6.15 -6.41 -4.47
CA TYR A 74 5.77 -5.19 -3.77
C TYR A 74 4.32 -4.77 -4.06
N ALA A 75 3.87 -4.87 -5.31
CA ALA A 75 2.47 -4.62 -5.64
C ALA A 75 1.53 -5.55 -4.85
N ILE A 76 1.87 -6.83 -4.72
CA ILE A 76 1.11 -7.79 -3.92
C ILE A 76 1.11 -7.38 -2.43
N LEU A 77 2.25 -6.98 -1.88
CA LEU A 77 2.35 -6.48 -0.50
C LEU A 77 1.49 -5.23 -0.28
N CYS A 78 1.49 -4.28 -1.22
CA CYS A 78 0.61 -3.11 -1.17
C CYS A 78 -0.87 -3.49 -1.17
N VAL A 79 -1.27 -4.46 -2.00
CA VAL A 79 -2.65 -4.96 -2.03
C VAL A 79 -3.00 -5.64 -0.71
N LEU A 80 -2.13 -6.50 -0.16
CA LEU A 80 -2.35 -7.16 1.13
C LEU A 80 -2.47 -6.15 2.29
N LEU A 81 -1.63 -5.11 2.28
CA LEU A 81 -1.72 -4.02 3.24
C LEU A 81 -3.05 -3.25 3.11
N SER A 82 -3.49 -2.97 1.88
CA SER A 82 -4.77 -2.32 1.61
C SER A 82 -5.97 -3.15 2.08
N LEU A 83 -5.93 -4.47 1.91
CA LEU A 83 -6.99 -5.38 2.40
C LEU A 83 -7.15 -5.34 3.94
N SER A 84 -6.07 -5.05 4.67
CA SER A 84 -6.14 -4.87 6.12
C SER A 84 -6.88 -3.60 6.52
N HIS A 85 -6.84 -2.56 5.68
CA HIS A 85 -7.55 -1.30 5.90
C HIS A 85 -9.07 -1.44 5.71
N HIS A 86 -9.52 -2.42 4.92
CA HIS A 86 -10.95 -2.62 4.65
C HIS A 86 -11.75 -3.04 5.90
N LYS A 87 -11.14 -3.81 6.82
CA LYS A 87 -11.78 -4.17 8.10
C LYS A 87 -12.04 -2.96 8.99
N TYR A 88 -11.14 -1.97 8.94
CA TYR A 88 -11.29 -0.72 9.67
C TYR A 88 -12.40 0.14 9.07
N LEU A 89 -12.44 0.27 7.74
CA LEU A 89 -13.51 0.98 7.02
C LEU A 89 -14.89 0.36 7.26
N ASP A 90 -15.01 -0.97 7.25
CA ASP A 90 -16.27 -1.68 7.55
C ASP A 90 -16.72 -1.49 9.00
N ALA A 91 -15.78 -1.37 9.94
CA ALA A 91 -16.11 -1.05 11.33
C ALA A 91 -16.57 0.40 11.48
N GLN A 92 -16.00 1.32 10.70
CA GLN A 92 -16.35 2.74 10.71
C GLN A 92 -17.73 2.99 10.07
N SER A 93 -18.02 2.37 8.92
CA SER A 93 -19.33 2.48 8.26
C SER A 93 -20.46 2.01 9.16
N LYS A 94 -20.28 0.87 9.86
CA LYS A 94 -21.25 0.37 10.85
C LYS A 94 -21.45 1.30 12.05
N ARG A 95 -20.44 2.09 12.43
CA ARG A 95 -20.56 3.10 13.49
C ARG A 95 -21.39 4.29 13.01
N LEU A 96 -21.09 4.79 11.82
CA LEU A 96 -21.83 5.89 11.19
C LEU A 96 -23.31 5.52 11.01
N GLU A 97 -23.61 4.33 10.47
CA GLU A 97 -24.99 3.84 10.33
C GLU A 97 -25.73 3.73 11.69
N LYS A 98 -25.02 3.36 12.77
CA LYS A 98 -25.61 3.31 14.12
C LYS A 98 -25.89 4.70 14.67
N GLU A 99 -25.03 5.67 14.37
CA GLU A 99 -25.20 7.06 14.80
C GLU A 99 -26.36 7.74 14.06
N GLU A 100 -26.48 7.54 12.75
CA GLU A 100 -27.60 8.04 11.95
C GLU A 100 -28.94 7.49 12.44
N LYS A 101 -29.03 6.18 12.72
CA LYS A 101 -30.24 5.56 13.26
C LYS A 101 -30.63 6.12 14.64
N LYS A 102 -29.64 6.42 15.49
CA LYS A 102 -29.89 7.05 16.81
C LYS A 102 -30.37 8.49 16.68
N GLN A 103 -29.84 9.26 15.72
CA GLN A 103 -30.28 10.64 15.47
C GLN A 103 -31.71 10.67 14.92
N GLN A 104 -32.05 9.79 13.98
CA GLN A 104 -33.41 9.68 13.45
C GLN A 104 -34.44 9.27 14.51
N GLN A 105 -34.08 8.38 15.44
CA GLN A 105 -34.97 8.00 16.55
C GLN A 105 -35.17 9.12 17.58
N LYS A 106 -34.15 9.97 17.82
CA LYS A 106 -34.27 11.13 18.70
C LYS A 106 -35.10 12.26 18.08
N GLY A 107 -34.96 12.49 16.77
CA GLY A 107 -35.78 13.46 16.04
C GLY A 107 -37.27 13.12 16.07
N LYS A 108 -37.62 11.84 15.82
CA LYS A 108 -39.01 11.36 15.85
C LYS A 108 -39.67 11.32 17.22
N LYS A 109 -38.91 11.50 18.31
CA LYS A 109 -39.43 11.44 19.69
C LYS A 109 -39.67 12.84 20.29
N ASN A 110 -39.23 13.88 19.57
CA ASN A 110 -39.37 15.28 19.95
C ASN A 110 -40.38 16.03 19.04
N GLU A 111 -40.99 15.35 18.08
CA GLU A 111 -42.25 15.71 17.41
C GLU A 111 -43.40 14.95 18.07
#